data_AF-A0A2G5HJW4-F1
#
_entry.id   AF-A0A2G5HJW4-F1
#
_cell.length_a   1.000
_cell.length_b   1.000
_cell.length_c   1.000
_cell.angle_alpha   90.00
_cell.angle_beta   90.00
_cell.angle_gamma   90.00
#
_symmetry.space_group_name_H-M   'P 1'
#
loop_
_entity.id
_entity.type
_entity.pdbx_description
1 polymer ?
#
loop_
_entity_poly.entity_id
_entity_poly.type
_entity_poly.pdbx_seq_one_letter_code
_entity_poly.pdbx_strand_id
1 'polypeptide(L)'
;MAATHSLSHLKAFQLKYLAFLTGSASTGTKAALQHALSRSLEVGVSRASRKVVSVDMGIRNLAYCVVDAKQPPETGDPSRLLTVSTWTRRDLLSPAAPEISPLQEPNDQMNQKQGRTGRQKIDTEAFTPPQLAKTAHSLVKTLLSHKPNNILIERQRFRSGGAAAIQEWTVRVNMLESMLWASLETLKASDLSLVGFPETLAIAPKRVAEFWLSGQRPVLTSSNSIFGSNASLPTTERLARTKIEKKEKVALAQKWVMGALSESGVTLCFEGQAAEVAEAFSEQNKRGAKKIAGGKLDDLADCLLQALAYLQWEENKTLLREMLKLKDPS
;
A
#
# COMPACT_ATOMS: atom_id res chain seq x y z
N MET A 1 -17.30 -15.85 -17.45
CA MET A 1 -18.25 -15.50 -18.55
C MET A 1 -19.46 -14.68 -18.07
N ALA A 2 -20.11 -14.98 -16.93
CA ALA A 2 -21.23 -14.18 -16.42
C ALA A 2 -20.87 -12.71 -16.08
N ALA A 3 -19.76 -12.46 -15.39
CA ALA A 3 -19.35 -11.10 -15.02
C ALA A 3 -19.08 -10.18 -16.23
N THR A 4 -18.50 -10.73 -17.31
CA THR A 4 -18.21 -10.01 -18.56
C THR A 4 -19.49 -9.54 -19.27
N HIS A 5 -20.57 -10.32 -19.24
CA HIS A 5 -21.83 -9.97 -19.89
C HIS A 5 -22.51 -8.78 -19.16
N SER A 6 -22.56 -8.84 -17.83
CA SER A 6 -23.18 -7.79 -17.00
C SER A 6 -22.43 -6.44 -17.04
N LEU A 7 -21.10 -6.46 -17.19
CA LEU A 7 -20.30 -5.23 -17.35
C LEU A 7 -20.46 -4.55 -18.73
N SER A 8 -20.95 -5.27 -19.74
CA SER A 8 -21.08 -4.76 -21.11
C SER A 8 -22.07 -3.58 -21.22
N HIS A 9 -23.14 -3.65 -20.42
CA HIS A 9 -24.25 -2.69 -20.37
C HIS A 9 -23.93 -1.39 -19.64
N LEU A 10 -22.81 -1.35 -18.90
CA LEU A 10 -22.42 -0.16 -18.14
C LEU A 10 -21.86 0.94 -19.06
N LYS A 11 -22.21 2.19 -18.76
CA LYS A 11 -21.65 3.41 -19.33
C LYS A 11 -20.20 3.59 -18.89
N ALA A 12 -19.42 4.34 -19.67
CA ALA A 12 -17.99 4.53 -19.40
C ALA A 12 -17.72 5.12 -18.01
N PHE A 13 -18.54 6.05 -17.52
CA PHE A 13 -18.34 6.63 -16.18
C PHE A 13 -18.59 5.60 -15.05
N GLN A 14 -19.57 4.69 -15.21
CA GLN A 14 -19.84 3.61 -14.25
C GLN A 14 -18.63 2.68 -14.17
N LEU A 15 -18.06 2.30 -15.32
CA LEU A 15 -16.85 1.49 -15.39
C LEU A 15 -15.64 2.20 -14.77
N LYS A 16 -15.45 3.51 -15.01
CA LYS A 16 -14.39 4.29 -14.36
C LYS A 16 -14.54 4.30 -12.84
N TYR A 17 -15.76 4.50 -12.35
CA TYR A 17 -16.05 4.55 -10.92
C TYR A 17 -15.85 3.18 -10.25
N LEU A 18 -16.34 2.09 -10.87
CA LEU A 18 -16.08 0.73 -10.39
C LEU A 18 -14.58 0.38 -10.44
N ALA A 19 -13.87 0.81 -11.48
CA ALA A 19 -12.43 0.62 -11.58
C ALA A 19 -11.68 1.35 -10.45
N PHE A 20 -12.10 2.59 -10.16
CA PHE A 20 -11.60 3.35 -9.01
C PHE A 20 -11.84 2.60 -7.68
N LEU A 21 -13.07 2.15 -7.43
CA LEU A 21 -13.42 1.45 -6.18
C LEU A 21 -12.73 0.09 -6.02
N THR A 22 -12.29 -0.53 -7.11
CA THR A 22 -11.66 -1.87 -7.10
C THR A 22 -10.15 -1.82 -7.33
N GLY A 23 -9.54 -0.63 -7.38
CA GLY A 23 -8.11 -0.46 -7.63
C GLY A 23 -7.67 -0.83 -9.05
N SER A 24 -8.61 -1.06 -9.97
CA SER A 24 -8.36 -1.38 -11.38
C SER A 24 -7.94 -0.13 -12.18
N ALA A 25 -7.46 -0.31 -13.41
CA ALA A 25 -7.16 0.81 -14.29
C ALA A 25 -8.44 1.61 -14.61
N SER A 26 -8.48 2.90 -14.25
CA SER A 26 -9.64 3.78 -14.37
C SER A 26 -9.57 4.78 -15.54
N THR A 27 -8.56 4.65 -16.40
CA THR A 27 -8.35 5.48 -17.59
C THR A 27 -8.30 4.64 -18.86
N GLY A 28 -8.73 5.21 -19.99
CA GLY A 28 -8.73 4.54 -21.28
C GLY A 28 -10.14 4.43 -21.89
N THR A 29 -10.25 3.61 -22.93
CA THR A 29 -11.51 3.36 -23.65
C THR A 29 -12.47 2.52 -22.80
N LYS A 30 -13.78 2.52 -23.15
CA LYS A 30 -14.79 1.68 -22.49
C LYS A 30 -14.38 0.20 -22.46
N ALA A 31 -13.88 -0.31 -23.59
CA ALA A 31 -13.42 -1.70 -23.71
C ALA A 31 -12.21 -1.99 -22.81
N ALA A 32 -11.23 -1.08 -22.72
CA ALA A 32 -10.08 -1.25 -21.83
C ALA A 32 -10.50 -1.30 -20.35
N LEU A 33 -11.47 -0.47 -19.95
CA LEU A 33 -12.02 -0.47 -18.59
C LEU A 33 -12.75 -1.77 -18.28
N GLN A 34 -13.60 -2.25 -19.20
CA GLN A 34 -14.31 -3.53 -19.06
C GLN A 34 -13.35 -4.70 -18.93
N HIS A 35 -12.31 -4.73 -19.76
CA HIS A 35 -11.29 -5.77 -19.70
C HIS A 35 -10.54 -5.72 -18.36
N ALA A 36 -10.13 -4.53 -17.90
CA ALA A 36 -9.41 -4.39 -16.64
C ALA A 36 -10.24 -4.85 -15.44
N LEU A 37 -11.52 -4.47 -15.39
CA LEU A 37 -12.46 -4.90 -14.36
C LEU A 37 -12.77 -6.39 -14.41
N SER A 38 -13.01 -6.95 -15.60
CA SER A 38 -13.31 -8.39 -15.74
C SER A 38 -12.14 -9.22 -15.20
N ARG A 39 -10.92 -8.88 -15.62
CA ARG A 39 -9.69 -9.54 -15.16
C ARG A 39 -9.51 -9.42 -13.63
N SER A 40 -9.79 -8.24 -13.05
CA SER A 40 -9.63 -8.05 -11.60
C SER A 40 -10.68 -8.80 -10.77
N LEU A 41 -11.82 -9.15 -11.38
CA LEU A 41 -12.90 -9.92 -10.74
C LEU A 41 -12.77 -11.43 -10.95
N GLU A 42 -12.08 -11.90 -12.00
CA GLU A 42 -11.85 -13.32 -12.28
C GLU A 42 -11.04 -14.03 -11.19
N VAL A 43 -10.09 -13.32 -10.56
CA VAL A 43 -9.33 -13.84 -9.42
C VAL A 43 -10.29 -13.94 -8.24
N GLY A 44 -10.84 -15.12 -7.99
CA GLY A 44 -11.67 -15.40 -6.83
C GLY A 44 -10.80 -15.38 -5.58
N VAL A 45 -10.95 -14.35 -4.74
CA VAL A 45 -10.17 -14.27 -3.51
C VAL A 45 -10.92 -14.98 -2.41
N SER A 46 -10.26 -15.96 -1.76
CA SER A 46 -10.78 -16.62 -0.57
C SER A 46 -11.17 -15.58 0.49
N ARG A 47 -12.29 -15.81 1.18
CA ARG A 47 -12.76 -14.98 2.31
C ARG A 47 -11.89 -15.17 3.57
N ALA A 48 -10.89 -16.05 3.54
CA ALA A 48 -10.00 -16.34 4.66
C ALA A 48 -9.27 -15.08 5.17
N SER A 49 -8.77 -15.17 6.41
CA SER A 49 -7.88 -14.17 7.00
C SER A 49 -6.78 -13.78 6.01
N ARG A 50 -6.57 -12.46 5.81
CA ARG A 50 -5.55 -11.95 4.88
C ARG A 50 -4.43 -11.26 5.63
N LYS A 51 -3.22 -11.77 5.45
CA LYS A 51 -1.98 -11.09 5.84
C LYS A 51 -1.36 -10.40 4.63
N VAL A 52 -1.27 -9.08 4.70
CA VAL A 52 -0.74 -8.23 3.62
C VAL A 52 0.57 -7.63 4.07
N VAL A 53 1.63 -7.83 3.29
CA VAL A 53 2.88 -7.08 3.39
C VAL A 53 2.83 -5.98 2.33
N SER A 54 2.93 -4.72 2.75
CA SER A 54 2.90 -3.57 1.84
C SER A 54 4.20 -2.80 1.89
N VAL A 55 4.84 -2.64 0.74
CA VAL A 55 6.18 -2.04 0.58
C VAL A 55 6.07 -0.73 -0.20
N ASP A 56 6.58 0.35 0.40
CA ASP A 56 6.92 1.58 -0.27
C ASP A 56 8.41 1.57 -0.65
N MET A 57 8.69 1.72 -1.94
CA MET A 57 9.99 1.44 -2.53
C MET A 57 10.98 2.59 -2.27
N GLY A 58 12.16 2.21 -1.77
CA GLY A 58 13.27 3.11 -1.55
C GLY A 58 14.52 2.34 -1.15
N ILE A 59 15.70 2.89 -1.43
CA ILE A 59 16.96 2.25 -0.98
C ILE A 59 17.34 2.70 0.42
N ARG A 60 17.28 4.01 0.70
CA ARG A 60 17.61 4.59 2.03
C ARG A 60 16.38 4.90 2.89
N ASN A 61 15.21 4.65 2.34
CA ASN A 61 13.92 5.01 2.91
C ASN A 61 12.86 3.95 2.58
N LEU A 62 13.27 2.68 2.41
CA LEU A 62 12.30 1.60 2.26
C LEU A 62 11.38 1.64 3.48
N ALA A 63 10.07 1.66 3.26
CA ALA A 63 9.11 1.46 4.33
C ALA A 63 8.23 0.26 4.01
N TYR A 64 7.90 -0.52 5.03
CA TYR A 64 6.88 -1.55 4.86
C TYR A 64 6.04 -1.73 6.11
N CYS A 65 4.83 -2.22 5.92
CA CYS A 65 3.97 -2.64 7.01
C CYS A 65 3.39 -4.04 6.76
N VAL A 66 2.97 -4.67 7.84
CA VAL A 66 2.28 -5.97 7.84
C VAL A 66 0.92 -5.77 8.49
N VAL A 67 -0.14 -6.03 7.72
CA VAL A 67 -1.52 -5.88 8.16
C VAL A 67 -2.24 -7.22 8.10
N ASP A 68 -2.78 -7.63 9.22
CA ASP A 68 -3.62 -8.82 9.39
C ASP A 68 -5.09 -8.41 9.43
N ALA A 69 -5.82 -8.82 8.39
CA ALA A 69 -7.27 -8.70 8.30
C ALA A 69 -7.91 -10.03 8.70
N LYS A 70 -8.21 -10.17 10.00
CA LYS A 70 -8.98 -11.31 10.51
C LYS A 70 -10.45 -11.13 10.12
N GLN A 71 -11.17 -12.23 9.98
CA GLN A 71 -12.63 -12.14 9.83
C GLN A 71 -13.23 -11.56 11.12
N PRO A 72 -14.24 -10.68 11.01
CA PRO A 72 -14.98 -10.24 12.19
C PRO A 72 -15.60 -11.47 12.87
N PRO A 73 -15.61 -11.52 14.21
CA PRO A 73 -16.30 -12.59 14.94
C PRO A 73 -17.79 -12.60 14.57
N GLU A 74 -18.41 -13.77 14.54
CA GLU A 74 -19.84 -13.93 14.20
C GLU A 74 -20.78 -13.13 15.13
N THR A 75 -20.26 -12.69 16.29
CA THR A 75 -20.99 -11.96 17.33
C THR A 75 -20.88 -10.43 17.15
N GLY A 76 -21.58 -9.89 16.15
CA GLY A 76 -22.36 -8.65 16.30
C GLY A 76 -21.69 -7.27 16.15
N ASP A 77 -20.37 -7.13 16.10
CA ASP A 77 -19.74 -5.83 15.74
C ASP A 77 -19.44 -5.79 14.23
N PRO A 78 -20.11 -4.92 13.45
CA PRO A 78 -19.84 -4.78 12.02
C PRO A 78 -18.49 -4.09 11.72
N SER A 79 -17.83 -3.49 12.73
CA SER A 79 -16.55 -2.85 12.54
C SER A 79 -15.43 -3.91 12.41
N ARG A 80 -14.72 -3.85 11.28
CA ARG A 80 -13.63 -4.78 11.00
C ARG A 80 -12.38 -4.32 11.74
N LEU A 81 -11.84 -5.17 12.59
CA LEU A 81 -10.55 -4.96 13.24
C LEU A 81 -9.41 -5.36 12.31
N LEU A 82 -8.49 -4.45 12.04
CA LEU A 82 -7.23 -4.72 11.36
C LEU A 82 -6.07 -4.57 12.33
N THR A 83 -5.22 -5.58 12.39
CA THR A 83 -4.03 -5.56 13.23
C THR A 83 -2.80 -5.25 12.39
N VAL A 84 -2.07 -4.19 12.75
CA VAL A 84 -0.77 -3.86 12.19
C VAL A 84 0.31 -4.42 13.11
N SER A 85 1.02 -5.45 12.66
CA SER A 85 2.01 -6.18 13.48
C SER A 85 3.46 -5.75 13.21
N THR A 86 3.70 -5.07 12.10
CA THR A 86 5.01 -4.49 11.77
C THR A 86 4.77 -3.22 10.99
N TRP A 87 5.50 -2.15 11.34
CA TRP A 87 5.45 -0.89 10.60
C TRP A 87 6.79 -0.18 10.74
N THR A 88 7.62 -0.26 9.71
CA THR A 88 9.03 0.13 9.84
C THR A 88 9.57 0.81 8.60
N ARG A 89 10.61 1.61 8.81
CA ARG A 89 11.41 2.26 7.78
C ARG A 89 12.86 1.82 7.94
N ARG A 90 13.51 1.46 6.83
CA ARG A 90 14.88 0.93 6.80
C ARG A 90 15.75 1.61 5.75
N ASP A 91 17.02 1.81 6.09
CA ASP A 91 18.09 2.09 5.12
C ASP A 91 18.74 0.77 4.73
N LEU A 92 18.51 0.32 3.50
CA LEU A 92 18.99 -0.96 3.00
C LEU A 92 20.50 -1.01 2.79
N LEU A 93 21.19 0.14 2.81
CA LEU A 93 22.64 0.21 2.70
C LEU A 93 23.33 0.12 4.07
N SER A 94 22.57 0.28 5.17
CA SER A 94 23.06 0.16 6.54
C SER A 94 22.20 -0.83 7.32
N PRO A 95 22.15 -2.12 6.93
CA PRO A 95 21.28 -3.11 7.58
C PRO A 95 21.66 -3.40 9.04
N ALA A 96 22.88 -3.04 9.46
CA ALA A 96 23.35 -3.12 10.84
C ALA A 96 22.99 -1.88 11.69
N ALA A 97 22.45 -0.83 11.08
CA ALA A 97 21.85 0.24 11.87
C ALA A 97 20.66 -0.38 12.63
N PRO A 98 20.53 -0.15 13.94
CA PRO A 98 19.44 -0.71 14.72
C PRO A 98 18.12 -0.37 14.03
N GLU A 99 17.19 -1.33 14.00
CA GLU A 99 15.78 -0.97 13.84
C GLU A 99 15.54 0.17 14.81
N ILE A 100 15.00 1.29 14.33
CA ILE A 100 14.91 2.50 15.14
C ILE A 100 13.86 2.22 16.24
N SER A 101 14.30 1.64 17.36
CA SER A 101 13.48 1.37 18.54
C SER A 101 13.18 2.71 19.23
N PRO A 102 11.90 3.08 19.40
CA PRO A 102 11.43 4.34 19.99
C PRO A 102 11.95 4.64 21.40
N LEU A 103 12.32 3.62 22.18
CA LEU A 103 12.54 3.73 23.63
C LEU A 103 14.01 3.68 24.06
N GLN A 104 14.98 3.57 23.15
CA GLN A 104 16.39 3.77 23.52
C GLN A 104 16.74 5.26 23.46
N GLU A 105 16.77 5.86 24.66
CA GLU A 105 17.54 7.07 24.93
C GLU A 105 18.95 6.85 24.37
N PRO A 106 19.47 7.71 23.48
CA PRO A 106 20.90 7.73 23.21
C PRO A 106 21.53 8.13 24.53
N ASN A 107 22.45 7.32 25.04
CA ASN A 107 23.20 7.68 26.23
C ASN A 107 23.88 9.04 25.96
N ASP A 108 23.39 10.11 26.58
CA ASP A 108 23.77 11.51 26.39
C ASP A 108 25.15 11.82 27.01
N GLN A 109 26.12 10.91 26.82
CA GLN A 109 27.50 11.05 27.29
C GLN A 109 28.55 11.06 26.16
N MET A 110 28.14 11.31 24.92
CA MET A 110 29.08 11.70 23.85
C MET A 110 28.66 13.00 23.18
N ASN A 111 28.45 14.04 23.99
CA ASN A 111 28.43 15.42 23.52
C ASN A 111 29.88 15.91 23.35
N GLN A 112 30.62 15.35 22.39
CA GLN A 112 31.78 16.03 21.82
C GLN A 112 31.34 16.70 20.52
N LYS A 113 31.42 18.04 20.57
CA LYS A 113 31.34 18.99 19.46
C LYS A 113 31.98 18.44 18.18
N GLN A 114 31.20 17.79 17.32
CA GLN A 114 31.54 17.71 15.91
C GLN A 114 30.79 18.82 15.20
N GLY A 115 31.58 19.78 14.72
CA GLY A 115 31.12 20.85 13.85
C GLY A 115 30.43 20.28 12.61
N ARG A 116 29.79 21.19 11.87
CA ARG A 116 29.17 20.98 10.56
C ARG A 116 30.08 20.12 9.66
N THR A 117 29.86 18.81 9.64
CA THR A 117 30.65 17.86 8.85
C THR A 117 29.81 17.38 7.67
N GLY A 118 30.46 17.30 6.51
CA GLY A 118 29.84 17.17 5.20
C GLY A 118 28.93 15.95 5.06
N ARG A 119 28.03 16.02 4.06
CA ARG A 119 27.29 14.86 3.54
C ARG A 119 28.24 13.67 3.49
N GLN A 120 27.97 12.62 4.27
CA GLN A 120 28.64 11.33 4.12
C GLN A 120 28.60 10.96 2.63
N LYS A 121 29.79 10.77 2.03
CA LYS A 121 29.91 10.40 0.63
C LYS A 121 29.19 9.07 0.46
N ILE A 122 28.17 9.05 -0.39
CA ILE A 122 27.40 7.84 -0.67
C ILE A 122 28.37 6.84 -1.29
N ASP A 123 28.54 5.68 -0.64
CA ASP A 123 29.32 4.58 -1.20
C ASP A 123 28.64 4.10 -2.49
N THR A 124 29.30 4.32 -3.63
CA THR A 124 28.77 3.97 -4.95
C THR A 124 28.79 2.47 -5.20
N GLU A 125 29.70 1.73 -4.55
CA GLU A 125 29.80 0.26 -4.68
C GLU A 125 28.57 -0.43 -4.10
N ALA A 126 27.92 0.21 -3.13
CA ALA A 126 26.70 -0.26 -2.51
C ALA A 126 25.51 -0.39 -3.49
N PHE A 127 25.58 0.25 -4.67
CA PHE A 127 24.55 0.18 -5.71
C PHE A 127 24.94 -0.68 -6.92
N THR A 128 26.05 -1.41 -6.84
CA THR A 128 26.41 -2.35 -7.91
C THR A 128 25.37 -3.48 -8.01
N PRO A 129 25.17 -4.08 -9.19
CA PRO A 129 24.20 -5.16 -9.34
C PRO A 129 24.41 -6.35 -8.38
N PRO A 130 25.64 -6.84 -8.11
CA PRO A 130 25.85 -7.91 -7.15
C PRO A 130 25.46 -7.54 -5.71
N GLN A 131 25.69 -6.29 -5.31
CA GLN A 131 25.34 -5.84 -3.96
C GLN A 131 23.83 -5.63 -3.80
N LEU A 132 23.17 -4.97 -4.77
CA LEU A 132 21.71 -4.83 -4.73
C LEU A 132 20.99 -6.17 -4.86
N ALA A 133 21.54 -7.15 -5.57
CA ALA A 133 20.96 -8.49 -5.64
C ALA A 133 20.95 -9.17 -4.26
N LYS A 134 22.05 -9.07 -3.49
CA LYS A 134 22.11 -9.55 -2.10
C LYS A 134 21.10 -8.83 -1.21
N THR A 135 21.00 -7.51 -1.35
CA THR A 135 20.03 -6.69 -0.62
C THR A 135 18.59 -7.10 -0.94
N ALA A 136 18.26 -7.27 -2.22
CA ALA A 136 16.94 -7.70 -2.68
C ALA A 136 16.58 -9.08 -2.12
N HIS A 137 17.51 -10.04 -2.17
CA HIS A 137 17.32 -11.39 -1.62
C HIS A 137 17.04 -11.37 -0.11
N SER A 138 17.84 -10.63 0.66
CA SER A 138 17.64 -10.48 2.11
C SER A 138 16.30 -9.81 2.43
N LEU A 139 15.91 -8.80 1.64
CA LEU A 139 14.61 -8.15 1.78
C LEU A 139 13.48 -9.15 1.50
N VAL A 140 13.53 -9.89 0.39
CA VAL A 140 12.51 -10.90 0.06
C VAL A 140 12.37 -11.94 1.16
N LYS A 141 13.48 -12.46 1.70
CA LYS A 141 13.43 -13.37 2.86
C LYS A 141 12.73 -12.74 4.07
N THR A 142 13.02 -11.48 4.35
CA THR A 142 12.35 -10.72 5.43
C THR A 142 10.85 -10.59 5.15
N LEU A 143 10.45 -10.23 3.94
CA LEU A 143 9.02 -10.08 3.60
C LEU A 143 8.27 -11.43 3.71
N LEU A 144 8.90 -12.52 3.26
CA LEU A 144 8.34 -13.87 3.30
C LEU A 144 8.30 -14.46 4.72
N SER A 145 9.18 -14.05 5.64
CA SER A 145 9.17 -14.56 7.03
C SER A 145 7.89 -14.18 7.78
N HIS A 146 7.22 -13.10 7.36
CA HIS A 146 5.91 -12.72 7.88
C HIS A 146 4.78 -13.66 7.44
N LYS A 147 5.03 -14.57 6.50
CA LYS A 147 4.06 -15.51 5.90
C LYS A 147 2.84 -14.79 5.29
N PRO A 148 3.04 -13.83 4.37
CA PRO A 148 1.94 -13.08 3.77
C PRO A 148 1.09 -13.96 2.84
N ASN A 149 -0.16 -13.55 2.65
CA ASN A 149 -0.96 -13.97 1.50
C ASN A 149 -0.71 -13.07 0.29
N ASN A 150 -0.41 -11.79 0.53
CA ASN A 150 -0.17 -10.80 -0.51
C ASN A 150 1.06 -9.95 -0.19
N ILE A 151 1.88 -9.69 -1.21
CA ILE A 151 2.96 -8.71 -1.16
C ILE A 151 2.63 -7.58 -2.14
N LEU A 152 2.45 -6.37 -1.63
CA LEU A 152 2.19 -5.18 -2.43
C LEU A 152 3.49 -4.41 -2.59
N ILE A 153 3.89 -4.14 -3.82
CA ILE A 153 5.09 -3.37 -4.14
C ILE A 153 4.67 -2.07 -4.81
N GLU A 154 4.98 -0.92 -4.20
CA GLU A 154 4.79 0.38 -4.84
C GLU A 154 5.66 0.44 -6.12
N ARG A 155 5.04 0.77 -7.26
CA ARG A 155 5.77 0.98 -8.51
C ARG A 155 6.56 2.29 -8.48
N GLN A 156 7.87 2.21 -8.70
CA GLN A 156 8.69 3.40 -8.88
C GLN A 156 8.24 4.17 -10.13
N ARG A 157 8.11 5.49 -9.98
CA ARG A 157 7.74 6.40 -11.08
C ARG A 157 8.99 6.99 -11.71
N PHE A 158 9.03 7.04 -13.03
CA PHE A 158 9.97 7.92 -13.73
C PHE A 158 9.71 9.37 -13.35
N ARG A 159 10.77 10.08 -12.98
CA ARG A 159 10.71 11.49 -12.62
C ARG A 159 11.38 12.29 -13.73
N SER A 160 10.58 13.06 -14.46
CA SER A 160 11.07 14.08 -15.40
C SER A 160 11.36 15.35 -14.62
N GLY A 161 12.63 15.65 -14.36
CA GLY A 161 13.05 16.79 -13.55
C GLY A 161 14.47 17.29 -13.80
N GLY A 162 15.09 16.92 -14.94
CA GLY A 162 16.33 17.49 -15.47
C GLY A 162 17.64 17.22 -14.72
N ALA A 163 17.62 16.94 -13.42
CA ALA A 163 18.84 16.72 -12.66
C ALA A 163 19.33 15.26 -12.74
N ALA A 164 20.58 15.05 -13.13
CA ALA A 164 21.21 13.73 -13.26
C ALA A 164 21.07 12.87 -11.98
N ALA A 165 21.18 13.49 -10.80
CA ALA A 165 21.00 12.80 -9.51
C ALA A 165 19.60 12.18 -9.33
N ILE A 166 18.54 12.80 -9.88
CA ILE A 166 17.18 12.25 -9.83
C ILE A 166 17.06 11.02 -10.73
N GLN A 167 17.69 11.08 -11.91
CA GLN A 167 17.73 9.95 -12.85
C GLN A 167 18.52 8.79 -12.26
N GLU A 168 19.71 9.03 -11.73
CA GLU A 168 20.56 8.03 -11.09
C GLU A 168 19.84 7.33 -9.93
N TRP A 169 19.18 8.09 -9.06
CA TRP A 169 18.38 7.52 -7.97
C TRP A 169 17.21 6.69 -8.49
N THR A 170 16.50 7.17 -9.52
CA THR A 170 15.39 6.43 -10.14
C THR A 170 15.87 5.11 -10.72
N VAL A 171 17.01 5.09 -11.43
CA VAL A 171 17.60 3.87 -11.99
C VAL A 171 17.97 2.87 -10.89
N ARG A 172 18.57 3.34 -9.79
CA ARG A 172 18.93 2.48 -8.65
C ARG A 172 17.71 1.84 -8.00
N VAL A 173 16.64 2.62 -7.75
CA VAL A 173 15.40 2.08 -7.17
C VAL A 173 14.72 1.12 -8.14
N ASN A 174 14.65 1.44 -9.44
CA ASN A 174 14.12 0.53 -10.46
C ASN A 174 14.91 -0.79 -10.54
N MET A 175 16.24 -0.74 -10.38
CA MET A 175 17.09 -1.93 -10.35
C MET A 175 16.75 -2.81 -9.15
N LEU A 176 16.62 -2.22 -7.95
CA LEU A 176 16.17 -2.94 -6.76
C LEU A 176 14.76 -3.52 -6.96
N GLU A 177 13.79 -2.73 -7.47
CA GLU A 177 12.43 -3.18 -7.75
C GLU A 177 12.45 -4.42 -8.68
N SER A 178 13.21 -4.35 -9.76
CA SER A 178 13.34 -5.44 -10.74
C SER A 178 13.94 -6.70 -10.11
N MET A 179 14.93 -6.56 -9.23
CA MET A 179 15.53 -7.68 -8.50
C MET A 179 14.56 -8.30 -7.49
N LEU A 180 13.70 -7.52 -6.84
CA LEU A 180 12.65 -8.04 -5.97
C LEU A 180 11.65 -8.88 -6.76
N TRP A 181 11.17 -8.37 -7.91
CA TRP A 181 10.27 -9.11 -8.80
C TRP A 181 10.90 -10.41 -9.28
N ALA A 182 12.14 -10.37 -9.77
CA ALA A 182 12.85 -11.55 -10.25
C ALA A 182 13.05 -12.59 -9.13
N SER A 183 13.42 -12.14 -7.93
CA SER A 183 13.64 -13.03 -6.78
C SER A 183 12.34 -13.70 -6.33
N LEU A 184 11.24 -12.94 -6.22
CA LEU A 184 9.92 -13.47 -5.86
C LEU A 184 9.40 -14.46 -6.90
N GLU A 185 9.51 -14.14 -8.20
CA GLU A 185 9.06 -15.03 -9.27
C GLU A 185 9.92 -16.31 -9.33
N THR A 186 11.23 -16.20 -9.14
CA THR A 186 12.12 -17.36 -9.10
C THR A 186 11.78 -18.29 -7.93
N LEU A 187 11.52 -17.73 -6.74
CA LEU A 187 11.12 -18.51 -5.57
C LEU A 187 9.75 -19.16 -5.78
N LYS A 188 8.79 -18.43 -6.36
CA LYS A 188 7.47 -18.97 -6.70
C LYS A 188 7.56 -20.13 -7.69
N ALA A 189 8.37 -20.00 -8.73
CA ALA A 189 8.57 -21.05 -9.73
C ALA A 189 9.33 -22.27 -9.17
N SER A 190 10.16 -22.06 -8.16
CA SER A 190 10.93 -23.12 -7.49
C SER A 190 10.16 -23.80 -6.36
N ASP A 191 9.04 -23.22 -5.91
CA ASP A 191 8.17 -23.80 -4.88
C ASP A 191 7.35 -24.95 -5.49
N LEU A 192 7.83 -26.17 -5.29
CA LEU A 192 7.20 -27.40 -5.77
C LEU A 192 5.77 -27.59 -5.24
N SER A 193 5.40 -26.92 -4.14
CA SER A 193 4.06 -27.02 -3.59
C SER A 193 3.04 -26.16 -4.34
N LEU A 194 3.45 -25.04 -4.95
CA LEU A 194 2.64 -23.96 -5.55
C LEU A 194 1.48 -23.41 -4.68
N VAL A 195 1.14 -24.09 -3.58
CA VAL A 195 0.05 -23.84 -2.67
C VAL A 195 0.61 -23.06 -1.49
N GLY A 196 0.30 -21.77 -1.46
CA GLY A 196 0.63 -20.90 -0.33
C GLY A 196 1.76 -19.90 -0.59
N PHE A 197 2.34 -19.85 -1.79
CA PHE A 197 3.21 -18.73 -2.16
C PHE A 197 2.37 -17.43 -2.28
N PRO A 198 2.82 -16.29 -1.71
CA PRO A 198 2.05 -15.06 -1.73
C PRO A 198 1.83 -14.53 -3.15
N GLU A 199 0.64 -13.99 -3.40
CA GLU A 199 0.38 -13.21 -4.60
C GLU A 199 1.13 -11.87 -4.51
N THR A 200 1.94 -11.55 -5.51
CA THR A 200 2.70 -10.29 -5.56
C THR A 200 2.06 -9.31 -6.54
N LEU A 201 1.81 -8.08 -6.11
CA LEU A 201 1.02 -7.08 -6.84
C LEU A 201 1.77 -5.75 -6.94
N ALA A 202 1.85 -5.23 -8.17
CA ALA A 202 2.41 -3.92 -8.44
C ALA A 202 1.35 -2.83 -8.23
N ILE A 203 1.57 -1.93 -7.27
CA ILE A 203 0.61 -0.88 -6.92
C ILE A 203 1.02 0.46 -7.52
N ALA A 204 0.05 1.19 -8.07
CA ALA A 204 0.27 2.53 -8.55
C ALA A 204 0.10 3.55 -7.41
N PRO A 205 1.13 4.34 -7.05
CA PRO A 205 1.04 5.31 -5.95
C PRO A 205 -0.10 6.31 -6.15
N LYS A 206 -0.36 6.70 -7.41
CA LYS A 206 -1.44 7.60 -7.78
C LYS A 206 -2.82 7.02 -7.46
N ARG A 207 -3.03 5.70 -7.68
CA ARG A 207 -4.32 5.05 -7.40
C ARG A 207 -4.64 5.06 -5.91
N VAL A 208 -3.65 4.76 -5.06
CA VAL A 208 -3.80 4.80 -3.60
C VAL A 208 -4.14 6.22 -3.13
N ALA A 209 -3.41 7.21 -3.62
CA ALA A 209 -3.65 8.61 -3.26
C ALA A 209 -5.05 9.07 -3.67
N GLU A 210 -5.44 8.84 -4.93
CA GLU A 210 -6.77 9.21 -5.43
C GLU A 210 -7.88 8.48 -4.68
N PHE A 211 -7.69 7.20 -4.37
CA PHE A 211 -8.67 6.40 -3.65
C PHE A 211 -9.05 7.01 -2.30
N TRP A 212 -8.06 7.49 -1.54
CA TRP A 212 -8.30 8.04 -0.22
C TRP A 212 -8.57 9.55 -0.18
N LEU A 213 -8.03 10.32 -1.12
CA LEU A 213 -7.96 11.78 -1.00
C LEU A 213 -8.67 12.53 -2.13
N SER A 214 -9.35 11.82 -3.05
CA SER A 214 -10.18 12.45 -4.09
C SER A 214 -11.48 13.04 -3.56
N GLY A 215 -11.92 12.66 -2.35
CA GLY A 215 -13.23 13.04 -1.79
C GLY A 215 -14.39 12.14 -2.25
N GLN A 216 -14.11 11.12 -3.07
CA GLN A 216 -15.08 10.06 -3.36
C GLN A 216 -15.13 9.08 -2.20
N ARG A 217 -16.33 8.59 -1.88
CA ARG A 217 -16.50 7.56 -0.84
C ARG A 217 -15.78 6.27 -1.28
N PRO A 218 -14.84 5.72 -0.48
CA PRO A 218 -14.02 4.57 -0.86
C PRO A 218 -14.73 3.22 -0.71
N VAL A 219 -16.03 3.22 -0.42
CA VAL A 219 -16.84 2.03 -0.13
C VAL A 219 -17.88 1.82 -1.22
N LEU A 220 -17.92 0.62 -1.79
CA LEU A 220 -19.02 0.22 -2.67
C LEU A 220 -20.26 -0.08 -1.81
N THR A 221 -21.33 0.69 -1.98
CA THR A 221 -22.62 0.42 -1.33
C THR A 221 -23.52 -0.40 -2.25
N SER A 222 -24.26 -1.35 -1.68
CA SER A 222 -25.22 -2.21 -2.40
C SER A 222 -26.41 -1.45 -3.02
N SER A 223 -26.44 -0.13 -2.90
CA SER A 223 -27.45 0.72 -3.51
C SER A 223 -27.47 0.51 -5.02
N ASN A 224 -28.61 0.09 -5.55
CA ASN A 224 -28.89 -0.12 -6.96
C ASN A 224 -28.63 1.10 -7.87
N SER A 225 -28.30 2.26 -7.29
CA SER A 225 -28.10 3.53 -7.98
C SER A 225 -26.99 3.46 -9.04
N ILE A 226 -25.87 2.77 -8.80
CA ILE A 226 -24.75 2.72 -9.76
C ILE A 226 -25.11 1.89 -10.99
N PHE A 227 -26.02 0.92 -10.87
CA PHE A 227 -26.40 0.01 -11.96
C PHE A 227 -27.75 0.36 -12.61
N GLY A 228 -28.37 1.47 -12.20
CA GLY A 228 -29.64 1.94 -12.77
C GLY A 228 -29.43 2.74 -14.07
N SER A 229 -30.46 2.79 -14.92
CA SER A 229 -30.48 3.58 -16.15
C SER A 229 -30.27 5.09 -15.88
N ASN A 230 -30.77 5.53 -14.72
CA ASN A 230 -30.67 6.89 -14.18
C ASN A 230 -29.52 7.06 -13.18
N ALA A 231 -28.51 6.19 -13.22
CA ALA A 231 -27.33 6.30 -12.38
C ALA A 231 -26.67 7.67 -12.58
N SER A 232 -26.65 8.48 -11.52
CA SER A 232 -25.71 9.59 -11.37
C SER A 232 -24.53 9.12 -10.54
N LEU A 233 -23.36 9.73 -10.75
CA LEU A 233 -22.26 9.55 -9.79
C LEU A 233 -22.76 10.04 -8.42
N PRO A 234 -22.49 9.31 -7.32
CA PRO A 234 -22.75 9.85 -5.99
C PRO A 234 -21.99 11.17 -5.87
N THR A 235 -22.74 12.26 -5.90
CA THR A 235 -22.25 13.63 -5.72
C THR A 235 -21.85 13.79 -4.27
N THR A 236 -20.61 13.41 -3.92
CA THR A 236 -19.92 14.11 -2.85
C THR A 236 -19.32 15.38 -3.45
N GLU A 237 -19.68 16.53 -2.89
CA GLU A 237 -19.48 17.91 -3.36
C GLU A 237 -18.01 18.36 -3.56
N ARG A 238 -17.02 17.46 -3.50
CA ARG A 238 -15.62 17.83 -3.72
C ARG A 238 -15.21 17.60 -5.16
N LEU A 239 -15.02 18.71 -5.87
CA LEU A 239 -14.32 18.78 -7.15
C LEU A 239 -13.07 17.91 -7.12
N ALA A 240 -12.87 17.13 -8.19
CA ALA A 240 -11.67 16.32 -8.40
C ALA A 240 -10.41 17.18 -8.14
N ARG A 241 -9.72 16.90 -7.04
CA ARG A 241 -8.55 17.67 -6.64
C ARG A 241 -7.41 17.40 -7.62
N THR A 242 -6.87 18.47 -8.21
CA THR A 242 -5.80 18.40 -9.21
C THR A 242 -4.46 17.95 -8.62
N LYS A 243 -4.28 18.08 -7.30
CA LYS A 243 -3.03 17.74 -6.61
C LYS A 243 -3.31 17.22 -5.20
N ILE A 244 -2.78 16.03 -4.92
CA ILE A 244 -2.75 15.42 -3.59
C ILE A 244 -1.34 15.59 -3.04
N GLU A 245 -1.22 16.25 -1.89
CA GLU A 245 0.07 16.56 -1.27
C GLU A 245 0.51 15.50 -0.27
N LYS A 246 1.83 15.36 -0.08
CA LYS A 246 2.42 14.42 0.89
C LYS A 246 1.89 14.61 2.31
N LYS A 247 1.69 15.86 2.73
CA LYS A 247 1.18 16.21 4.06
C LYS A 247 -0.24 15.68 4.31
N GLU A 248 -1.07 15.57 3.27
CA GLU A 248 -2.45 15.11 3.38
C GLU A 248 -2.49 13.60 3.66
N LYS A 249 -1.58 12.85 3.04
CA LYS A 249 -1.41 11.42 3.31
C LYS A 249 -0.97 11.15 4.75
N VAL A 250 0.03 11.90 5.22
CA VAL A 250 0.51 11.81 6.60
C VAL A 250 -0.62 12.15 7.57
N ALA A 251 -1.33 13.26 7.36
CA ALA A 251 -2.44 13.66 8.21
C ALA A 251 -3.56 12.59 8.24
N LEU A 252 -3.87 11.95 7.11
CA LEU A 252 -4.84 10.86 7.06
C LEU A 252 -4.37 9.65 7.89
N ALA A 253 -3.12 9.22 7.74
CA ALA A 253 -2.57 8.13 8.53
C ALA A 253 -2.56 8.46 10.03
N GLN A 254 -2.21 9.70 10.41
CA GLN A 254 -2.24 10.16 11.81
C GLN A 254 -3.64 10.09 12.40
N LYS A 255 -4.65 10.52 11.64
CA LYS A 255 -6.05 10.43 12.05
C LYS A 255 -6.44 8.98 12.38
N TRP A 256 -6.07 8.01 11.54
CA TRP A 256 -6.40 6.60 11.78
C TRP A 256 -5.60 5.97 12.92
N VAL A 257 -4.34 6.36 13.09
CA VAL A 257 -3.52 5.97 14.24
C VAL A 257 -4.14 6.40 15.57
N MET A 258 -4.78 7.59 15.62
CA MET A 258 -5.46 8.10 16.81
C MET A 258 -6.85 7.45 17.06
N GLY A 259 -7.16 6.33 16.41
CA GLY A 259 -8.40 5.59 16.61
C GLY A 259 -9.63 6.23 15.97
N ALA A 260 -9.46 7.24 15.10
CA ALA A 260 -10.58 7.72 14.30
C ALA A 260 -10.98 6.63 13.30
N LEU A 261 -12.26 6.24 13.32
CA LEU A 261 -12.84 5.31 12.35
C LEU A 261 -12.45 5.74 10.93
N SER A 262 -11.95 4.78 10.14
CA SER A 262 -11.71 5.03 8.73
C SER A 262 -13.03 5.39 8.03
N GLU A 263 -12.95 6.05 6.88
CA GLU A 263 -14.14 6.28 6.03
C GLU A 263 -14.80 4.97 5.56
N SER A 264 -14.12 3.85 5.74
CA SER A 264 -14.62 2.49 5.50
C SER A 264 -15.14 1.75 6.74
N GLY A 265 -15.19 2.39 7.91
CA GLY A 265 -15.69 1.74 9.14
C GLY A 265 -14.72 0.70 9.72
N VAL A 266 -13.43 0.84 9.42
CA VAL A 266 -12.36 -0.04 9.90
C VAL A 266 -11.67 0.57 11.10
N THR A 267 -11.41 -0.27 12.09
CA THR A 267 -10.63 0.07 13.29
C THR A 267 -9.23 -0.53 13.16
N LEU A 268 -8.20 0.28 13.41
CA LEU A 268 -6.81 -0.17 13.42
C LEU A 268 -6.36 -0.48 14.84
N CYS A 269 -5.75 -1.64 15.02
CA CYS A 269 -5.01 -2.02 16.21
C CYS A 269 -3.53 -2.17 15.83
N PHE A 270 -2.62 -1.66 16.67
CA PHE A 270 -1.18 -1.76 16.44
C PHE A 270 -0.58 -2.61 17.55
N GLU A 271 0.28 -3.56 17.18
CA GLU A 271 0.90 -4.51 18.10
C GLU A 271 2.43 -4.49 18.00
N GLY A 272 3.11 -4.86 19.09
CA GLY A 272 4.56 -4.94 19.15
C GLY A 272 5.26 -3.65 18.68
N GLN A 273 6.25 -3.81 17.81
CA GLN A 273 7.01 -2.69 17.22
C GLN A 273 6.12 -1.67 16.49
N ALA A 274 5.00 -2.11 15.89
CA ALA A 274 4.12 -1.19 15.17
C ALA A 274 3.35 -0.26 16.13
N ALA A 275 3.08 -0.69 17.36
CA ALA A 275 2.44 0.15 18.38
C ALA A 275 3.33 1.33 18.78
N GLU A 276 4.62 1.08 18.95
CA GLU A 276 5.59 2.12 19.30
C GLU A 276 5.74 3.14 18.15
N VAL A 277 5.71 2.67 16.89
CA VAL A 277 5.69 3.56 15.72
C VAL A 277 4.39 4.33 15.62
N ALA A 278 3.25 3.72 15.91
CA ALA A 278 1.95 4.39 15.92
C ALA A 278 1.89 5.51 16.98
N GLU A 279 2.34 5.24 18.20
CA GLU A 279 2.43 6.25 19.26
C GLU A 279 3.30 7.43 18.82
N ALA A 280 4.45 7.15 18.22
CA ALA A 280 5.33 8.16 17.68
C ALA A 280 4.73 8.91 16.48
N PHE A 281 3.96 8.22 15.63
CA PHE A 281 3.33 8.82 14.46
C PHE A 281 2.24 9.82 14.85
N SER A 282 1.69 9.72 16.07
CA SER A 282 0.67 10.64 16.59
C SER A 282 1.14 12.11 16.64
N GLU A 283 0.22 13.05 16.41
CA GLU A 283 0.54 14.49 16.38
C GLU A 283 1.07 15.02 17.72
N GLN A 284 0.82 14.31 18.82
CA GLN A 284 1.20 14.70 20.17
C GLN A 284 2.71 14.52 20.43
N ASN A 285 3.43 13.74 19.61
CA ASN A 285 4.86 13.47 19.77
C ASN A 285 5.69 13.82 18.51
N LYS A 286 5.62 15.08 18.05
CA LYS A 286 6.34 15.54 16.84
C LYS A 286 7.86 15.30 16.85
N ARG A 287 8.49 15.25 18.03
CA ARG A 287 9.94 14.97 18.18
C ARG A 287 10.23 13.47 18.09
N GLY A 288 9.44 12.62 18.74
CA GLY A 288 9.51 11.16 18.62
C GLY A 288 9.20 10.67 17.20
N ALA A 289 8.14 11.20 16.57
CA ALA A 289 7.75 10.93 15.19
C ALA A 289 8.92 11.07 14.21
N LYS A 290 9.64 12.19 14.30
CA LYS A 290 10.77 12.49 13.42
C LYS A 290 11.99 11.61 13.71
N LYS A 291 12.23 11.25 14.97
CA LYS A 291 13.35 10.37 15.35
C LYS A 291 13.13 8.95 14.82
N ILE A 292 11.90 8.44 14.94
CA ILE A 292 11.52 7.07 14.58
C ILE A 292 11.34 6.90 13.07
N ALA A 293 10.84 7.91 12.38
CA ALA A 293 10.69 7.90 10.93
C ALA A 293 11.95 8.30 10.15
N GLY A 294 13.11 8.45 10.82
CA GLY A 294 14.34 8.93 10.17
C GLY A 294 14.16 10.31 9.49
N GLY A 295 13.28 11.14 10.06
CA GLY A 295 12.97 12.50 9.61
C GLY A 295 11.81 12.64 8.62
N LYS A 296 11.33 11.58 7.96
CA LYS A 296 10.20 11.68 7.01
C LYS A 296 9.13 10.61 7.25
N LEU A 297 7.92 11.09 7.51
CA LEU A 297 6.74 10.29 7.86
C LEU A 297 5.95 9.82 6.63
N ASP A 298 6.22 10.39 5.44
CA ASP A 298 5.47 10.05 4.23
C ASP A 298 5.71 8.61 3.77
N ASP A 299 6.92 8.07 3.93
CA ASP A 299 7.23 6.69 3.55
C ASP A 299 6.39 5.68 4.38
N LEU A 300 6.28 5.92 5.70
CA LEU A 300 5.45 5.10 6.61
C LEU A 300 3.95 5.27 6.32
N ALA A 301 3.50 6.49 6.02
CA ALA A 301 2.12 6.73 5.61
C ALA A 301 1.80 5.99 4.31
N ASP A 302 2.68 6.04 3.32
CA ASP A 302 2.46 5.48 1.99
C ASP A 302 2.30 3.96 2.05
N CYS A 303 3.16 3.24 2.79
CA CYS A 303 3.04 1.80 2.91
C CYS A 303 1.76 1.36 3.66
N LEU A 304 1.33 2.08 4.70
CA LEU A 304 0.09 1.80 5.44
C LEU A 304 -1.16 2.09 4.60
N LEU A 305 -1.23 3.28 3.98
CA LEU A 305 -2.35 3.66 3.12
C LEU A 305 -2.51 2.72 1.93
N GLN A 306 -1.40 2.21 1.39
CA GLN A 306 -1.39 1.20 0.33
C GLN A 306 -2.00 -0.13 0.78
N ALA A 307 -1.61 -0.63 1.96
CA ALA A 307 -2.16 -1.89 2.52
C ALA A 307 -3.68 -1.79 2.70
N LEU A 308 -4.13 -0.68 3.30
CA LEU A 308 -5.54 -0.44 3.58
C LEU A 308 -6.34 -0.24 2.29
N ALA A 309 -5.78 0.45 1.28
CA ALA A 309 -6.43 0.61 -0.02
C ALA A 309 -6.68 -0.74 -0.68
N TYR A 310 -5.66 -1.60 -0.69
CA TYR A 310 -5.77 -2.94 -1.24
C TYR A 310 -6.86 -3.76 -0.56
N LEU A 311 -6.87 -3.79 0.78
CA LEU A 311 -7.91 -4.51 1.54
C LEU A 311 -9.32 -4.00 1.19
N GLN A 312 -9.49 -2.69 1.08
CA GLN A 312 -10.78 -2.10 0.69
C GLN A 312 -11.16 -2.44 -0.76
N TRP A 313 -10.19 -2.46 -1.68
CA TRP A 313 -10.43 -2.86 -3.07
C TRP A 313 -10.87 -4.31 -3.17
N GLU A 314 -10.30 -5.22 -2.38
CA GLU A 314 -10.73 -6.63 -2.36
C GLU A 314 -12.15 -6.81 -1.81
N GLU A 315 -12.54 -6.01 -0.81
CA GLU A 315 -13.92 -5.98 -0.30
C GLU A 315 -14.88 -5.47 -1.37
N ASN A 316 -14.56 -4.34 -1.99
CA ASN A 316 -15.36 -3.77 -3.06
C ASN A 316 -15.48 -4.73 -4.25
N LYS A 317 -14.41 -5.48 -4.58
CA LYS A 317 -14.46 -6.55 -5.58
C LYS A 317 -15.39 -7.70 -5.17
N THR A 318 -15.37 -8.10 -3.90
CA THR A 318 -16.24 -9.15 -3.38
C THR A 318 -17.71 -8.76 -3.51
N LEU A 319 -18.07 -7.57 -3.02
CA LEU A 319 -19.41 -7.01 -3.16
C LEU A 319 -19.83 -6.85 -4.62
N LEU A 320 -18.92 -6.36 -5.48
CA LEU A 320 -19.20 -6.23 -6.92
C LEU A 320 -19.51 -7.58 -7.56
N ARG A 321 -18.76 -8.64 -7.23
CA ARG A 321 -19.06 -10.00 -7.75
C ARG A 321 -20.44 -10.47 -7.31
N GLU A 322 -20.82 -10.25 -6.05
CA GLU A 322 -22.14 -10.62 -5.52
C GLU A 322 -23.26 -9.85 -6.26
N MET A 323 -23.11 -8.54 -6.44
CA MET A 323 -24.07 -7.72 -7.17
C MET A 323 -24.23 -8.14 -8.64
N LEU A 324 -23.12 -8.51 -9.30
CA LEU A 324 -23.17 -8.98 -10.70
C LEU A 324 -23.83 -10.36 -10.83
N LYS A 325 -23.65 -11.26 -9.85
CA LYS A 325 -24.33 -12.56 -9.81
C LYS A 325 -25.84 -12.42 -9.64
N LEU A 326 -26.30 -11.50 -8.77
CA LEU A 326 -27.74 -11.27 -8.54
C LEU A 326 -28.47 -10.73 -9.78
N LYS A 327 -27.77 -10.05 -10.69
CA LYS A 327 -28.36 -9.47 -11.91
C LYS A 327 -28.40 -10.43 -13.10
N ASP A 328 -27.68 -11.55 -13.02
CA ASP A 328 -27.62 -12.57 -14.06
C ASP A 328 -27.83 -13.94 -13.41
N PRO A 329 -29.03 -14.20 -12.82
CA PRO A 329 -29.36 -15.52 -12.33
C PRO A 329 -29.44 -16.45 -13.54
N SER A 330 -28.47 -17.36 -13.64
CA SER A 330 -28.41 -18.43 -14.63
C SER A 330 -29.75 -19.10 -14.87
#